data_AF-A0A9R0Z1P4-F1
#
_entry.id   AF-A0A9R0Z1P4-F1
#
_cell.length_a   1.000
_cell.length_b   1.000
_cell.length_c   1.000
_cell.angle_alpha   90.00
_cell.angle_beta   90.00
_cell.angle_gamma   90.00
#
_symmetry.space_group_name_H-M   'P 1'
#
loop_
_entity.id
_entity.type
_entity.pdbx_description
1 polymer ?
#
loop_
_entity_poly.entity_id
_entity_poly.type
_entity_poly.pdbx_seq_one_letter_code
_entity_poly.pdbx_strand_id
1 'polypeptide(L)'
;MELLGRSPGWGRERDTDRDALLRPLPQSWPPPHTGRSPPHHSLLHSGHQHSARHLSTSGETFAIRALIITVNCSVHAGILPETNSDGVPGGGSEGEQKEVRGKLADAYARHIAPAVKLDICSHEAASAGGIRRGASRAEWTAGWCAQFSVLLRRGLKERRHESFNKLRIFQVLSVAFLAGLLWWRTPAAHLQDRTALIFFFSVFWGFFPLYNAVFVFPLERPMLLKERSSGMYRLSSYFAARTAADLPMELGLPTAFVLILYWMGGLDPRPASFLLSLLVVLYSVLVAQSLGLAVGAVLMDVKQGTTLASVITMVFLIAGGYYVQHIPPFIGWLKWLNYSFYCYRLLLGIQFRDGGGLYDCGGGALCPIAEFPAIKAVGLNNHWVDVCVMALLLVGYRVVAYLALDRLQPR
;
A
#
# COMPACT_ATOMS: atom_id res chain seq x y z
N MET A 1 -43.41 44.45 -32.20
CA MET A 1 -42.42 45.55 -32.23
C MET A 1 -41.13 44.98 -31.65
N GLU A 2 -40.37 44.11 -32.35
CA GLU A 2 -39.81 44.28 -33.72
C GLU A 2 -38.99 45.59 -33.80
N LEU A 3 -37.72 45.70 -34.23
CA LEU A 3 -36.72 44.83 -34.90
C LEU A 3 -35.33 45.53 -34.74
N LEU A 4 -34.25 44.78 -34.50
CA LEU A 4 -33.11 44.45 -35.40
C LEU A 4 -31.96 45.47 -35.62
N GLY A 5 -30.75 44.90 -35.66
CA GLY A 5 -29.57 45.39 -36.40
C GLY A 5 -28.25 44.74 -35.94
N ARG A 6 -28.04 43.42 -36.12
CA ARG A 6 -27.24 42.72 -37.19
C ARG A 6 -25.70 42.86 -37.15
N SER A 7 -25.04 41.74 -36.76
CA SER A 7 -23.91 40.92 -37.33
C SER A 7 -22.97 41.48 -38.41
N PRO A 8 -21.74 40.92 -38.66
CA PRO A 8 -21.40 39.48 -38.88
C PRO A 8 -20.13 38.99 -38.11
N GLY A 9 -19.71 37.73 -38.00
CA GLY A 9 -19.88 36.53 -38.82
C GLY A 9 -18.55 36.13 -39.50
N TRP A 10 -17.87 35.08 -38.99
CA TRP A 10 -16.77 34.29 -39.62
C TRP A 10 -16.84 32.89 -38.96
N GLY A 11 -17.05 31.72 -39.58
CA GLY A 11 -16.71 31.20 -40.92
C GLY A 11 -15.41 30.39 -40.82
N ARG A 12 -15.41 29.12 -40.36
CA ARG A 12 -15.46 27.83 -41.10
C ARG A 12 -14.76 27.80 -42.48
N GLU A 13 -13.57 27.19 -42.55
CA GLU A 13 -12.90 26.65 -43.76
C GLU A 13 -11.96 25.50 -43.31
N ARG A 14 -12.29 24.21 -43.52
CA ARG A 14 -11.75 23.23 -44.52
C ARG A 14 -10.22 23.06 -44.51
N ASP A 15 -9.62 21.90 -44.18
CA ASP A 15 -9.59 20.56 -44.81
C ASP A 15 -8.78 20.50 -46.13
N THR A 16 -7.45 20.33 -45.97
CA THR A 16 -6.38 19.91 -46.92
C THR A 16 -5.11 19.82 -46.04
N ASP A 17 -4.25 18.81 -45.98
CA ASP A 17 -3.80 17.78 -46.90
C ASP A 17 -3.50 16.49 -46.12
N ARG A 18 -4.02 15.37 -46.62
CA ARG A 18 -3.36 14.06 -46.53
C ARG A 18 -2.47 13.94 -47.78
N ASP A 19 -1.35 13.24 -47.64
CA ASP A 19 -0.43 12.76 -48.69
C ASP A 19 0.90 13.51 -48.80
N ALA A 20 1.86 13.12 -47.95
CA ALA A 20 3.29 13.19 -48.25
C ALA A 20 4.03 12.01 -47.59
N LEU A 21 3.89 10.86 -48.25
CA LEU A 21 4.62 9.63 -48.01
C LEU A 21 6.02 9.70 -48.65
N LEU A 22 6.99 9.08 -47.96
CA LEU A 22 8.20 8.40 -48.49
C LEU A 22 9.42 9.25 -48.92
N ARG A 23 10.55 9.08 -48.20
CA ARG A 23 11.83 8.58 -48.75
C ARG A 23 12.87 8.21 -47.67
N PRO A 24 13.80 7.26 -47.96
CA PRO A 24 14.65 6.57 -46.98
C PRO A 24 16.07 7.17 -46.85
N LEU A 25 16.78 6.82 -45.76
CA LEU A 25 18.20 7.16 -45.53
C LEU A 25 19.12 5.92 -45.69
N PRO A 26 20.41 6.10 -46.03
CA PRO A 26 21.19 5.12 -46.78
C PRO A 26 22.11 4.20 -45.95
N GLN A 27 22.43 3.05 -46.55
CA GLN A 27 23.46 2.08 -46.17
C GLN A 27 24.88 2.60 -46.46
N SER A 28 25.84 2.27 -45.58
CA SER A 28 27.23 2.03 -45.98
C SER A 28 27.95 1.08 -44.99
N TRP A 29 28.58 0.04 -45.53
CA TRP A 29 29.60 -0.81 -44.91
C TRP A 29 30.71 -1.04 -45.95
N PRO A 30 31.99 -1.18 -45.55
CA PRO A 30 33.05 -1.73 -46.40
C PRO A 30 33.32 -3.24 -46.13
N PRO A 31 33.98 -3.99 -47.04
CA PRO A 31 34.07 -5.46 -47.01
C PRO A 31 35.53 -5.98 -46.73
N PRO A 32 35.96 -7.21 -47.09
CA PRO A 32 36.14 -8.33 -46.14
C PRO A 32 37.56 -8.96 -46.14
N HIS A 33 37.87 -9.81 -45.15
CA HIS A 33 39.00 -10.76 -45.23
C HIS A 33 38.65 -12.15 -44.64
N THR A 34 38.42 -13.10 -45.57
CA THR A 34 38.96 -14.48 -45.67
C THR A 34 39.34 -15.27 -44.41
N GLY A 35 38.86 -16.53 -44.32
CA GLY A 35 39.70 -17.63 -43.79
C GLY A 35 39.03 -18.84 -43.13
N ARG A 36 38.80 -19.90 -43.93
CA ARG A 36 38.92 -21.36 -43.66
C ARG A 36 38.14 -22.05 -42.51
N SER A 37 37.52 -23.16 -42.93
CA SER A 37 36.89 -24.28 -42.21
C SER A 37 37.90 -25.42 -41.86
N PRO A 38 37.47 -26.63 -41.44
CA PRO A 38 37.40 -27.24 -40.09
C PRO A 38 38.40 -28.45 -39.99
N PRO A 39 38.18 -29.70 -39.44
CA PRO A 39 37.12 -30.30 -38.59
C PRO A 39 37.61 -31.37 -37.54
N HIS A 40 36.63 -32.08 -36.95
CA HIS A 40 36.63 -33.44 -36.35
C HIS A 40 37.12 -33.65 -34.89
N HIS A 41 36.24 -34.18 -34.02
CA HIS A 41 36.13 -35.63 -33.78
C HIS A 41 35.00 -35.97 -32.77
N SER A 42 34.36 -37.09 -33.06
CA SER A 42 33.36 -37.86 -32.30
C SER A 42 33.96 -38.56 -31.07
N LEU A 43 33.13 -38.91 -30.07
CA LEU A 43 33.10 -40.26 -29.44
C LEU A 43 32.05 -40.38 -28.32
N LEU A 44 31.40 -41.55 -28.32
CA LEU A 44 30.48 -42.11 -27.33
C LEU A 44 31.21 -42.52 -26.03
N HIS A 45 30.55 -42.50 -24.87
CA HIS A 45 30.15 -43.73 -24.14
C HIS A 45 29.42 -43.47 -22.82
N SER A 46 28.60 -44.48 -22.49
CA SER A 46 27.76 -44.72 -21.31
C SER A 46 28.50 -44.83 -19.95
N GLY A 47 27.76 -44.69 -18.85
CA GLY A 47 27.97 -45.58 -17.68
C GLY A 47 27.71 -45.02 -16.27
N HIS A 48 26.66 -45.56 -15.66
CA HIS A 48 26.52 -45.94 -14.25
C HIS A 48 26.28 -44.93 -13.10
N GLN A 49 25.17 -45.26 -12.40
CA GLN A 49 24.75 -44.93 -11.05
C GLN A 49 25.77 -45.34 -9.98
N HIS A 50 25.91 -44.54 -8.91
CA HIS A 50 25.49 -44.94 -7.54
C HIS A 50 25.77 -43.82 -6.50
N SER A 51 24.72 -43.52 -5.72
CA SER A 51 24.72 -43.33 -4.26
C SER A 51 25.57 -42.22 -3.59
N ALA A 52 24.90 -41.20 -3.04
CA ALA A 52 25.16 -40.72 -1.67
C ALA A 52 23.97 -39.91 -1.14
N ARG A 53 23.40 -40.38 -0.02
CA ARG A 53 22.37 -39.73 0.79
C ARG A 53 22.94 -38.57 1.60
N HIS A 54 22.02 -37.76 2.11
CA HIS A 54 22.13 -36.75 3.18
C HIS A 54 22.58 -35.35 2.76
N LEU A 55 21.61 -34.47 2.53
CA LEU A 55 21.63 -33.14 3.12
C LEU A 55 20.21 -32.70 3.49
N SER A 56 20.01 -32.47 4.79
CA SER A 56 18.83 -31.89 5.38
C SER A 56 18.83 -30.38 5.13
N THR A 57 17.96 -29.88 4.25
CA THR A 57 17.56 -28.46 4.20
C THR A 57 16.06 -28.33 3.94
N SER A 58 15.27 -28.39 5.01
CA SER A 58 13.80 -28.24 5.05
C SER A 58 13.27 -26.84 4.61
N GLY A 59 14.14 -25.94 4.13
CA GLY A 59 13.76 -24.61 3.64
C GLY A 59 13.72 -24.49 2.11
N GLU A 60 14.54 -25.26 1.41
CA GLU A 60 14.67 -25.17 -0.06
C GLU A 60 13.57 -25.96 -0.78
N THR A 61 13.01 -26.96 -0.11
CA THR A 61 11.88 -27.75 -0.62
C THR A 61 10.59 -26.93 -0.75
N PHE A 62 10.43 -25.86 0.04
CA PHE A 62 9.24 -25.00 -0.04
C PHE A 62 9.32 -24.02 -1.21
N ALA A 63 10.51 -23.46 -1.47
CA ALA A 63 10.74 -22.59 -2.62
C ALA A 63 10.64 -23.38 -3.94
N ILE A 64 11.18 -24.59 -3.98
CA ILE A 64 11.08 -25.48 -5.14
C ILE A 64 9.63 -25.96 -5.34
N ARG A 65 8.88 -26.29 -4.27
CA ARG A 65 7.44 -26.61 -4.37
C ARG A 65 6.60 -25.41 -4.79
N ALA A 66 6.91 -24.20 -4.33
CA ALA A 66 6.23 -22.97 -4.76
C ALA A 66 6.55 -22.62 -6.22
N LEU A 67 7.79 -22.87 -6.68
CA LEU A 67 8.18 -22.70 -8.07
C LEU A 67 7.46 -23.72 -8.97
N ILE A 68 7.36 -24.98 -8.55
CA ILE A 68 6.63 -26.04 -9.25
C ILE A 68 5.13 -25.72 -9.34
N ILE A 69 4.51 -25.22 -8.26
CA ILE A 69 3.10 -24.80 -8.26
C ILE A 69 2.88 -23.56 -9.13
N THR A 70 3.83 -22.62 -9.16
CA THR A 70 3.74 -21.39 -9.96
C THR A 70 3.89 -21.69 -11.45
N VAL A 71 4.78 -22.62 -11.82
CA VAL A 71 4.95 -23.10 -13.20
C VAL A 71 3.73 -23.92 -13.64
N ASN A 72 3.18 -24.80 -12.79
CA ASN A 72 1.98 -25.59 -13.12
C ASN A 72 0.72 -24.73 -13.28
N CYS A 73 0.58 -23.64 -12.52
CA CYS A 73 -0.58 -22.75 -12.65
C CYS A 73 -0.51 -21.88 -13.92
N SER A 74 0.69 -21.59 -14.45
CA SER A 74 0.85 -20.91 -15.74
C SER A 74 0.53 -21.82 -16.94
N VAL A 75 0.79 -23.14 -16.82
CA VAL A 75 0.46 -24.11 -17.88
C VAL A 75 -1.05 -24.36 -17.97
N HIS A 76 -1.78 -24.27 -16.86
CA HIS A 76 -3.23 -24.52 -16.85
C HIS A 76 -4.10 -23.34 -17.32
N ALA A 77 -3.54 -22.12 -17.37
CA ALA A 77 -4.26 -20.90 -17.76
C ALA A 77 -4.21 -20.56 -19.27
N GLY A 78 -3.56 -21.39 -20.10
CA GLY A 78 -3.53 -21.17 -21.56
C GLY A 78 -2.86 -19.87 -22.01
N ILE A 79 -2.08 -19.21 -21.15
CA ILE A 79 -1.24 -18.07 -21.52
C ILE A 79 0.18 -18.61 -21.70
N LEU A 80 0.51 -18.99 -22.94
CA LEU A 80 1.90 -19.08 -23.36
C LEU A 80 2.55 -17.72 -23.12
N PRO A 81 3.72 -17.64 -22.47
CA PRO A 81 4.47 -16.39 -22.46
C PRO A 81 4.86 -16.07 -23.90
N GLU A 82 4.33 -14.97 -24.43
CA GLU A 82 4.95 -14.26 -25.56
C GLU A 82 6.35 -13.84 -25.09
N THR A 83 7.35 -14.66 -25.38
CA THR A 83 8.74 -14.23 -25.28
C THR A 83 8.97 -13.25 -26.43
N ASN A 84 8.90 -11.96 -26.10
CA ASN A 84 9.39 -10.89 -26.96
C ASN A 84 10.86 -11.20 -27.25
N SER A 85 11.15 -11.51 -28.51
CA SER A 85 12.46 -11.92 -28.99
C SER A 85 13.35 -10.70 -29.17
N ASP A 86 14.04 -10.29 -28.10
CA ASP A 86 15.26 -9.51 -28.24
C ASP A 86 16.45 -10.48 -28.43
N GLY A 87 17.24 -10.18 -29.46
CA GLY A 87 17.99 -11.17 -30.22
C GLY A 87 19.20 -11.79 -29.52
N VAL A 88 19.41 -13.06 -29.83
CA VAL A 88 20.75 -13.69 -29.85
C VAL A 88 20.88 -14.39 -31.22
N PRO A 89 21.93 -14.10 -32.02
CA PRO A 89 22.04 -14.62 -33.37
C PRO A 89 22.54 -16.06 -33.34
N GLY A 90 21.62 -17.01 -33.49
CA GLY A 90 21.92 -18.42 -33.78
C GLY A 90 21.16 -18.85 -35.01
N GLY A 91 21.87 -19.02 -36.13
CA GLY A 91 21.29 -19.41 -37.41
C GLY A 91 20.66 -20.80 -37.35
N GLY A 92 19.34 -20.84 -37.26
CA GLY A 92 18.50 -22.01 -37.49
C GLY A 92 17.23 -21.54 -38.19
N SER A 93 16.83 -22.23 -39.25
CA SER A 93 15.62 -21.87 -40.00
C SER A 93 14.40 -21.86 -39.07
N GLU A 94 13.49 -20.90 -39.24
CA GLU A 94 12.26 -20.74 -38.45
C GLU A 94 11.43 -22.05 -38.33
N GLY A 95 11.57 -22.95 -39.32
CA GLY A 95 10.97 -24.28 -39.32
C GLY A 95 11.59 -25.25 -38.30
N GLU A 96 12.91 -25.16 -38.08
CA GLU A 96 13.66 -26.03 -37.17
C GLU A 96 13.31 -25.72 -35.72
N GLN A 97 13.12 -24.44 -35.41
CA GLN A 97 12.69 -23.99 -34.09
C GLN A 97 11.24 -24.42 -33.76
N LYS A 98 10.35 -24.45 -34.77
CA LYS A 98 8.99 -24.98 -34.65
C LYS A 98 8.98 -26.50 -34.46
N GLU A 99 9.87 -27.21 -35.15
CA GLU A 99 10.00 -28.66 -35.01
C GLU A 99 10.54 -29.06 -33.62
N VAL A 100 11.55 -28.35 -33.11
CA VAL A 100 12.10 -28.58 -31.76
C VAL A 100 11.04 -28.31 -30.69
N ARG A 101 10.23 -27.24 -30.83
CA ARG A 101 9.11 -26.96 -29.91
C ARG A 101 8.05 -28.08 -29.95
N GLY A 102 7.71 -28.57 -31.14
CA GLY A 102 6.78 -29.70 -31.30
C GLY A 102 7.29 -30.97 -30.63
N LYS A 103 8.57 -31.31 -30.83
CA LYS A 103 9.22 -32.46 -30.20
C LYS A 103 9.28 -32.34 -28.67
N LEU A 104 9.55 -31.14 -28.14
CA LEU A 104 9.57 -30.90 -26.70
C LEU A 104 8.18 -31.04 -26.07
N ALA A 105 7.14 -30.52 -26.73
CA ALA A 105 5.76 -30.62 -26.29
C ALA A 105 5.27 -32.08 -26.28
N ASP A 106 5.63 -32.85 -27.31
CA ASP A 106 5.27 -34.26 -27.42
C ASP A 106 6.04 -35.13 -26.39
N ALA A 107 7.33 -34.85 -26.16
CA ALA A 107 8.12 -35.49 -25.11
C ALA A 107 7.56 -35.19 -23.70
N TYR A 108 7.14 -33.95 -23.45
CA TYR A 108 6.49 -33.57 -22.19
C TYR A 108 5.15 -34.31 -21.99
N ALA A 109 4.33 -34.40 -23.04
CA ALA A 109 3.05 -35.10 -23.01
C ALA A 109 3.21 -36.61 -22.77
N ARG A 110 4.28 -37.23 -23.27
CA ARG A 110 4.52 -38.67 -23.11
C ARG A 110 5.18 -39.04 -21.78
N HIS A 111 6.09 -38.21 -21.27
CA HIS A 111 6.91 -38.59 -20.11
C HIS A 111 6.53 -37.89 -18.81
N ILE A 112 6.11 -36.63 -18.85
CA ILE A 112 5.90 -35.83 -17.64
C ILE A 112 4.41 -35.76 -17.30
N ALA A 113 3.56 -35.53 -18.30
CA ALA A 113 2.11 -35.45 -18.10
C ALA A 113 1.48 -36.70 -17.43
N PRO A 114 1.81 -37.96 -17.81
CA PRO A 114 1.20 -39.12 -17.17
C PRO A 114 1.68 -39.32 -15.72
N ALA A 115 2.95 -39.00 -15.41
CA ALA A 115 3.47 -39.09 -14.05
C ALA A 115 2.79 -38.07 -13.12
N VAL A 116 2.64 -36.83 -13.57
CA VAL A 116 1.92 -35.78 -12.84
C VAL A 116 0.44 -36.15 -12.67
N LYS A 117 -0.19 -36.71 -13.72
CA LYS A 117 -1.59 -37.15 -13.66
C LYS A 117 -1.79 -38.31 -12.68
N LEU A 118 -0.82 -39.22 -12.57
CA LEU A 118 -0.83 -40.32 -11.60
C LEU A 118 -0.65 -39.81 -10.17
N ASP A 119 0.23 -38.84 -9.93
CA ASP A 119 0.40 -38.21 -8.61
C ASP A 119 -0.88 -37.48 -8.18
N ILE A 120 -1.58 -36.81 -9.10
CA ILE A 120 -2.87 -36.15 -8.81
C ILE A 120 -3.95 -37.20 -8.52
N CYS A 121 -4.10 -38.23 -9.37
CA CYS A 121 -5.10 -39.29 -9.18
C CYS A 121 -4.85 -40.11 -7.90
N SER A 122 -3.59 -40.34 -7.52
CA SER A 122 -3.27 -41.06 -6.28
C SER A 122 -3.60 -40.23 -5.04
N HIS A 123 -3.47 -38.90 -5.11
CA HIS A 123 -3.88 -37.98 -4.05
C HIS A 123 -5.41 -37.90 -3.94
N GLU A 124 -6.15 -37.98 -5.05
CA GLU A 124 -7.61 -38.07 -5.07
C GLU A 124 -8.13 -39.43 -4.58
N ALA A 125 -7.49 -40.54 -4.96
CA ALA A 125 -7.86 -41.89 -4.52
C ALA A 125 -7.57 -42.12 -3.03
N ALA A 126 -6.47 -41.56 -2.51
CA ALA A 126 -6.18 -41.55 -1.07
C ALA A 126 -7.21 -40.72 -0.28
N SER A 127 -7.79 -39.69 -0.89
CA SER A 127 -8.89 -38.90 -0.32
C SER A 127 -10.24 -39.64 -0.37
N ALA A 128 -10.49 -40.40 -1.45
CA ALA A 128 -11.73 -41.16 -1.65
C ALA A 128 -11.87 -42.38 -0.71
N GLY A 129 -10.75 -43.00 -0.29
CA GLY A 129 -10.75 -44.11 0.67
C GLY A 129 -11.05 -43.70 2.13
N GLY A 130 -11.11 -42.41 2.44
CA GLY A 130 -11.31 -41.86 3.78
C GLY A 130 -12.72 -41.37 4.10
N ILE A 131 -13.70 -41.53 3.20
CA ILE A 131 -15.05 -40.95 3.34
C ILE A 131 -15.93 -41.78 4.30
N ARG A 132 -15.57 -41.85 5.58
CA ARG A 132 -16.49 -42.01 6.73
C ARG A 132 -15.87 -41.42 8.00
N ARG A 133 -15.57 -40.13 7.99
CA ARG A 133 -15.53 -39.30 9.21
C ARG A 133 -15.82 -37.86 8.80
N GLY A 134 -16.80 -37.26 9.47
CA GLY A 134 -17.49 -36.05 9.02
C GLY A 134 -16.53 -34.91 8.65
N ALA A 135 -17.00 -34.06 7.74
CA ALA A 135 -16.34 -32.84 7.26
C ALA A 135 -15.35 -32.25 8.28
N SER A 136 -14.10 -32.71 8.24
CA SER A 136 -13.06 -32.14 9.08
C SER A 136 -12.72 -30.81 8.43
N ARG A 137 -13.07 -29.75 9.16
CA ARG A 137 -12.65 -28.38 8.93
C ARG A 137 -11.20 -28.41 8.44
N ALA A 138 -10.93 -27.96 7.21
CA ALA A 138 -9.61 -28.01 6.57
C ALA A 138 -8.49 -27.79 7.60
N GLU A 139 -7.80 -28.87 7.94
CA GLU A 139 -6.92 -28.91 9.09
C GLU A 139 -5.59 -28.27 8.66
N TRP A 140 -5.38 -27.02 9.06
CA TRP A 140 -4.20 -26.26 8.68
C TRP A 140 -2.93 -26.97 9.14
N THR A 141 -2.01 -27.24 8.21
CA THR A 141 -0.77 -28.00 8.46
C THR A 141 0.20 -27.33 9.43
N ALA A 142 0.12 -26.00 9.58
CA ALA A 142 0.94 -25.22 10.50
C ALA A 142 0.09 -24.47 11.53
N GLY A 143 0.61 -24.36 12.76
CA GLY A 143 -0.01 -23.58 13.83
C GLY A 143 -0.11 -22.09 13.50
N TRP A 144 -1.09 -21.40 14.10
CA TRP A 144 -1.35 -19.97 13.83
C TRP A 144 -0.13 -19.08 14.11
N CYS A 145 0.59 -19.31 15.21
CA CYS A 145 1.79 -18.55 15.55
C CYS A 145 2.92 -18.76 14.54
N ALA A 146 3.09 -19.99 14.03
CA ALA A 146 4.08 -20.29 13.01
C ALA A 146 3.75 -19.56 11.69
N GLN A 147 2.49 -19.61 11.25
CA GLN A 147 2.02 -18.86 10.08
C GLN A 147 2.23 -17.35 10.27
N PHE A 148 1.81 -16.79 11.41
CA PHE A 148 2.00 -15.39 11.75
C PHE A 148 3.47 -14.97 11.72
N SER A 149 4.36 -15.72 12.36
CA SER A 149 5.77 -15.34 12.49
C SER A 149 6.51 -15.39 11.14
N VAL A 150 6.19 -16.37 10.29
CA VAL A 150 6.74 -16.45 8.93
C VAL A 150 6.25 -15.28 8.07
N LEU A 151 4.95 -15.00 8.10
CA LEU A 151 4.34 -13.88 7.37
C LEU A 151 4.87 -12.53 7.87
N LEU A 152 5.06 -12.37 9.17
CA LEU A 152 5.62 -11.17 9.78
C LEU A 152 7.07 -10.96 9.32
N ARG A 153 7.90 -12.01 9.34
CA ARG A 153 9.29 -11.93 8.87
C ARG A 153 9.37 -11.57 7.38
N ARG A 154 8.49 -12.16 6.55
CA ARG A 154 8.36 -11.82 5.13
C ARG A 154 7.96 -10.35 4.96
N GLY A 155 6.88 -9.93 5.63
CA GLY A 155 6.36 -8.57 5.57
C GLY A 155 7.37 -7.53 6.04
N LEU A 156 8.07 -7.77 7.15
CA LEU A 156 9.12 -6.87 7.63
C LEU A 156 10.27 -6.77 6.63
N LYS A 157 10.67 -7.88 5.99
CA LYS A 157 11.75 -7.86 4.99
C LYS A 157 11.34 -7.06 3.74
N GLU A 158 10.13 -7.29 3.26
CA GLU A 158 9.56 -6.59 2.10
C GLU A 158 9.39 -5.09 2.37
N ARG A 159 8.74 -4.74 3.49
CA ARG A 159 8.52 -3.35 3.89
C ARG A 159 9.81 -2.60 4.21
N ARG A 160 10.84 -3.28 4.72
CA ARG A 160 12.14 -2.63 4.96
C ARG A 160 12.70 -2.04 3.68
N HIS A 161 12.64 -2.76 2.56
CA HIS A 161 13.11 -2.22 1.28
C HIS A 161 12.21 -1.10 0.76
N GLU A 162 10.89 -1.29 0.83
CA GLU A 162 9.91 -0.32 0.31
C GLU A 162 9.92 1.02 1.07
N SER A 163 10.24 0.99 2.36
CA SER A 163 10.11 2.19 3.19
C SER A 163 11.43 2.82 3.64
N PHE A 164 12.56 2.20 3.27
CA PHE A 164 13.79 2.94 2.96
C PHE A 164 13.76 3.58 1.56
N ASN A 165 12.58 3.77 0.98
CA ASN A 165 12.44 4.63 -0.20
C ASN A 165 12.90 6.05 0.15
N LYS A 166 14.10 6.38 -0.33
CA LYS A 166 14.77 7.66 -0.11
C LYS A 166 13.88 8.84 -0.52
N LEU A 167 13.05 8.67 -1.55
CA LEU A 167 12.13 9.71 -2.01
C LEU A 167 11.02 10.00 -0.99
N ARG A 168 10.44 8.97 -0.36
CA ARG A 168 9.39 9.14 0.67
C ARG A 168 9.97 9.82 1.91
N ILE A 169 11.16 9.39 2.34
CA ILE A 169 11.86 10.00 3.47
C ILE A 169 12.20 11.46 3.16
N PHE A 170 12.80 11.72 2.00
CA PHE A 170 13.13 13.07 1.55
C PHE A 170 11.88 13.96 1.50
N GLN A 171 10.79 13.51 0.87
CA GLN A 171 9.53 14.25 0.79
C GLN A 171 9.01 14.67 2.18
N VAL A 172 8.95 13.73 3.12
CA VAL A 172 8.42 14.00 4.48
C VAL A 172 9.35 14.94 5.26
N LEU A 173 10.67 14.75 5.17
CA LEU A 173 11.65 15.62 5.82
C LEU A 173 11.67 17.02 5.21
N SER A 174 11.55 17.15 3.88
CA SER A 174 11.44 18.43 3.19
C SER A 174 10.21 19.19 3.64
N VAL A 175 9.05 18.53 3.74
CA VAL A 175 7.82 19.17 4.25
C VAL A 175 7.97 19.55 5.72
N ALA A 176 8.56 18.68 6.56
CA ALA A 176 8.81 18.99 7.97
C ALA A 176 9.69 20.24 8.14
N PHE A 177 10.76 20.34 7.35
CA PHE A 177 11.70 21.45 7.40
C PHE A 177 11.08 22.74 6.86
N LEU A 178 10.41 22.69 5.70
CA LEU A 178 9.73 23.87 5.13
C LEU A 178 8.62 24.37 6.06
N ALA A 179 7.80 23.48 6.61
CA ALA A 179 6.80 23.85 7.62
C ALA A 179 7.48 24.42 8.88
N GLY A 180 8.58 23.82 9.34
CA GLY A 180 9.33 24.33 10.49
C GLY A 180 9.90 25.74 10.27
N LEU A 181 10.29 26.06 9.04
CA LEU A 181 10.73 27.41 8.67
C LEU A 181 9.54 28.41 8.62
N LEU A 182 8.39 27.98 8.11
CA LEU A 182 7.19 28.83 8.06
C LEU A 182 6.68 29.20 9.45
N TRP A 183 6.68 28.26 10.39
CA TRP A 183 6.28 28.48 11.79
C TRP A 183 7.48 28.70 12.73
N TRP A 184 8.58 29.26 12.23
CA TRP A 184 9.79 29.42 13.02
C TRP A 184 9.54 30.23 14.30
N ARG A 185 9.64 29.55 15.45
CA ARG A 185 9.50 30.11 16.81
C ARG A 185 8.29 31.05 16.97
N THR A 186 7.11 30.58 16.61
CA THR A 186 5.87 31.37 16.73
C THR A 186 5.68 31.92 18.16
N PRO A 187 5.64 33.25 18.35
CA PRO A 187 5.46 33.87 19.66
C PRO A 187 4.15 33.44 20.33
N ALA A 188 4.11 33.47 21.67
CA ALA A 188 2.93 33.07 22.44
C ALA A 188 1.69 33.94 22.18
N ALA A 189 1.89 35.19 21.74
CA ALA A 189 0.82 36.09 21.36
C ALA A 189 0.09 35.68 20.07
N HIS A 190 0.75 34.96 19.15
CA HIS A 190 0.15 34.53 17.88
C HIS A 190 -0.53 33.17 18.03
N LEU A 191 -1.63 33.17 18.79
CA LEU A 191 -2.37 31.94 19.12
C LEU A 191 -2.98 31.27 17.88
N GLN A 192 -3.43 32.07 16.90
CA GLN A 192 -3.94 31.56 15.62
C GLN A 192 -2.89 30.70 14.90
N ASP A 193 -1.66 31.20 14.77
CA ASP A 193 -0.58 30.47 14.08
C ASP A 193 -0.20 29.18 14.82
N ARG A 194 -0.23 29.20 16.17
CA ARG A 194 0.00 27.99 16.98
C ARG A 194 -1.11 26.96 16.80
N THR A 195 -2.36 27.39 16.80
CA THR A 195 -3.50 26.48 16.55
C THR A 195 -3.47 25.93 15.13
N ALA A 196 -3.02 26.72 14.14
CA ALA A 196 -2.83 26.27 12.76
C ALA A 196 -1.71 25.23 12.65
N LEU A 197 -0.58 25.42 13.34
CA LEU A 197 0.51 24.45 13.41
C LEU A 197 0.06 23.10 14.02
N ILE A 198 -0.71 23.16 15.11
CA ILE A 198 -1.27 21.96 15.75
C ILE A 198 -2.27 21.24 14.82
N PHE A 199 -3.08 22.00 14.10
CA PHE A 199 -3.98 21.44 13.09
C PHE A 199 -3.21 20.81 11.92
N PHE A 200 -2.12 21.43 11.48
CA PHE A 200 -1.25 20.89 10.43
C PHE A 200 -0.65 19.53 10.80
N PHE A 201 -0.21 19.32 12.05
CA PHE A 201 0.18 17.99 12.54
C PHE A 201 -0.92 16.95 12.34
N SER A 202 -2.15 17.30 12.74
CA SER A 202 -3.31 16.40 12.71
C SER A 202 -3.71 16.04 11.27
N VAL A 203 -3.65 17.01 10.36
CA VAL A 203 -4.05 16.83 8.95
C VAL A 203 -2.99 16.07 8.16
N PHE A 204 -1.72 16.48 8.25
CA PHE A 204 -0.64 15.85 7.51
C PHE A 204 -0.53 14.36 7.84
N TRP A 205 -0.54 14.03 9.13
CA TRP A 205 -0.49 12.64 9.62
C TRP A 205 -1.83 11.92 9.60
N GLY A 206 -2.94 12.62 9.35
CA GLY A 206 -4.19 11.98 8.99
C GLY A 206 -4.21 11.51 7.53
N PHE A 207 -3.73 12.32 6.60
CA PHE A 207 -3.90 12.02 5.17
C PHE A 207 -2.80 11.11 4.64
N PHE A 208 -1.56 11.35 5.05
CA PHE A 208 -0.41 10.61 4.53
C PHE A 208 -0.52 9.09 4.71
N PRO A 209 -0.73 8.53 5.92
CA PRO A 209 -0.88 7.08 6.11
C PRO A 209 -2.17 6.53 5.49
N LEU A 210 -3.25 7.32 5.44
CA LEU A 210 -4.50 6.92 4.81
C LEU A 210 -4.30 6.62 3.32
N TYR A 211 -3.69 7.54 2.57
CA TYR A 211 -3.42 7.33 1.15
C TYR A 211 -2.45 6.17 0.90
N ASN A 212 -1.40 6.03 1.71
CA ASN A 212 -0.48 4.89 1.60
C ASN A 212 -1.21 3.55 1.80
N ALA A 213 -2.17 3.50 2.72
CA ALA A 213 -2.90 2.29 3.05
C ALA A 213 -4.01 1.92 2.06
N VAL A 214 -4.64 2.91 1.40
CA VAL A 214 -5.70 2.66 0.39
C VAL A 214 -5.22 1.80 -0.77
N PHE A 215 -3.95 1.94 -1.16
CA PHE A 215 -3.37 1.18 -2.27
C PHE A 215 -2.99 -0.26 -1.92
N VAL A 216 -2.81 -0.58 -0.63
CA VAL A 216 -2.24 -1.86 -0.18
C VAL A 216 -3.05 -3.04 -0.68
N PHE A 217 -4.35 -3.10 -0.35
CA PHE A 217 -5.15 -4.29 -0.67
C PHE A 217 -5.49 -4.43 -2.15
N PRO A 218 -5.85 -3.36 -2.90
CA PRO A 218 -6.04 -3.47 -4.33
C PRO A 218 -4.81 -4.01 -5.07
N LEU A 219 -3.60 -3.62 -4.66
CA LEU A 219 -2.35 -4.09 -5.27
C LEU A 219 -1.99 -5.54 -4.87
N GLU A 220 -2.27 -5.93 -3.62
CA GLU A 220 -1.94 -7.28 -3.12
C GLU A 220 -3.01 -8.34 -3.43
N ARG A 221 -4.21 -7.93 -3.84
CA ARG A 221 -5.34 -8.79 -4.18
C ARG A 221 -4.98 -10.01 -5.04
N PRO A 222 -4.31 -9.91 -6.21
CA PRO A 222 -4.05 -11.07 -7.07
C PRO A 222 -3.15 -12.10 -6.38
N MET A 223 -2.14 -11.65 -5.63
CA MET A 223 -1.27 -12.53 -4.85
C MET A 223 -2.06 -13.20 -3.73
N LEU A 224 -2.86 -12.43 -2.98
CA LEU A 224 -3.66 -12.95 -1.87
C LEU A 224 -4.66 -14.03 -2.33
N LEU A 225 -5.35 -13.82 -3.46
CA LEU A 225 -6.28 -14.82 -3.99
C LEU A 225 -5.57 -16.13 -4.37
N LYS A 226 -4.36 -16.04 -4.96
CA LYS A 226 -3.55 -17.21 -5.35
C LYS A 226 -2.97 -17.97 -4.14
N GLU A 227 -2.48 -17.25 -3.13
CA GLU A 227 -1.95 -17.87 -1.90
C GLU A 227 -3.07 -18.50 -1.05
N ARG A 228 -4.29 -17.95 -1.12
CA ARG A 228 -5.44 -18.50 -0.40
C ARG A 228 -6.10 -19.67 -1.12
N SER A 229 -6.20 -19.67 -2.45
CA SER A 229 -6.71 -20.83 -3.19
C SER A 229 -5.82 -22.07 -3.04
N SER A 230 -4.53 -21.87 -2.77
CA SER A 230 -3.58 -22.95 -2.44
C SER A 230 -3.58 -23.35 -0.95
N GLY A 231 -4.44 -22.75 -0.11
CA GLY A 231 -4.55 -23.11 1.30
C GLY A 231 -3.31 -22.80 2.15
N MET A 232 -2.49 -21.82 1.74
CA MET A 232 -1.16 -21.61 2.35
C MET A 232 -1.20 -21.04 3.78
N TYR A 233 -2.16 -20.17 4.10
CA TYR A 233 -2.30 -19.56 5.43
C TYR A 233 -3.72 -19.07 5.74
N ARG A 234 -4.01 -18.89 7.03
CA ARG A 234 -5.28 -18.31 7.53
C ARG A 234 -5.34 -16.81 7.26
N LEU A 235 -6.53 -16.28 6.93
CA LEU A 235 -6.71 -14.83 6.74
C LEU A 235 -6.36 -14.02 8.01
N SER A 236 -6.73 -14.55 9.18
CA SER A 236 -6.45 -13.92 10.48
C SER A 236 -4.96 -13.77 10.75
N SER A 237 -4.14 -14.77 10.40
CA SER A 237 -2.69 -14.70 10.62
C SER A 237 -2.04 -13.73 9.64
N TYR A 238 -2.53 -13.66 8.39
CA TYR A 238 -2.09 -12.67 7.41
C TYR A 238 -2.42 -11.24 7.85
N PHE A 239 -3.67 -10.95 8.23
CA PHE A 239 -4.08 -9.61 8.62
C PHE A 239 -3.33 -9.11 9.88
N ALA A 240 -3.14 -10.00 10.86
CA ALA A 240 -2.34 -9.69 12.05
C ALA A 240 -0.87 -9.47 11.70
N ALA A 241 -0.25 -10.35 10.92
CA ALA A 241 1.15 -10.23 10.52
C ALA A 241 1.39 -8.95 9.71
N ARG A 242 0.45 -8.58 8.83
CA ARG A 242 0.51 -7.34 8.06
C ARG A 242 0.45 -6.11 8.96
N THR A 243 -0.51 -6.07 9.88
CA THR A 243 -0.65 -4.97 10.84
C THR A 243 0.63 -4.80 11.68
N ALA A 244 1.23 -5.90 12.11
CA ALA A 244 2.49 -5.89 12.85
C ALA A 244 3.71 -5.50 11.99
N ALA A 245 3.75 -5.88 10.72
CA ALA A 245 4.83 -5.54 9.80
C ALA A 245 4.85 -4.05 9.44
N ASP A 246 3.68 -3.40 9.39
CA ASP A 246 3.55 -1.98 9.02
C ASP A 246 3.90 -1.04 10.19
N LEU A 247 3.78 -1.50 11.45
CA LEU A 247 3.96 -0.70 12.66
C LEU A 247 5.33 0.02 12.77
N PRO A 248 6.49 -0.67 12.67
CA PRO A 248 7.79 -0.02 12.89
C PRO A 248 8.04 1.14 11.92
N MET A 249 7.54 1.00 10.71
CA MET A 249 7.81 1.95 9.64
C MET A 249 6.85 3.13 9.67
N GLU A 250 5.56 2.87 9.89
CA GLU A 250 4.56 3.93 10.01
C GLU A 250 4.76 4.78 11.27
N LEU A 251 5.51 4.30 12.28
CA LEU A 251 5.85 5.08 13.47
C LEU A 251 7.17 5.86 13.33
N GLY A 252 8.13 5.37 12.54
CA GLY A 252 9.46 5.99 12.39
C GLY A 252 9.42 7.38 11.74
N LEU A 253 8.74 7.51 10.59
CA LEU A 253 8.66 8.77 9.85
C LEU A 253 7.91 9.88 10.63
N PRO A 254 6.74 9.64 11.26
CA PRO A 254 6.09 10.65 12.09
C PRO A 254 6.92 11.08 13.28
N THR A 255 7.69 10.17 13.88
CA THR A 255 8.58 10.52 14.99
C THR A 255 9.62 11.55 14.56
N ALA A 256 10.27 11.36 13.41
CA ALA A 256 11.23 12.32 12.87
C ALA A 256 10.59 13.66 12.50
N PHE A 257 9.40 13.63 11.89
CA PHE A 257 8.64 14.83 11.52
C PHE A 257 8.24 15.66 12.75
N VAL A 258 7.66 15.01 13.76
CA VAL A 258 7.23 15.66 15.00
C VAL A 258 8.44 16.22 15.73
N LEU A 259 9.55 15.49 15.80
CA LEU A 259 10.77 15.99 16.39
C LEU A 259 11.20 17.32 15.75
N ILE A 260 11.33 17.38 14.42
CA ILE A 260 11.77 18.59 13.72
C ILE A 260 10.77 19.75 13.93
N LEU A 261 9.51 19.51 13.60
CA LEU A 261 8.51 20.56 13.52
C LEU A 261 8.11 21.10 14.91
N TYR A 262 8.13 20.25 15.95
CA TYR A 262 7.81 20.66 17.32
C TYR A 262 8.85 21.64 17.89
N TRP A 263 10.14 21.33 17.69
CA TRP A 263 11.24 22.17 18.17
C TRP A 263 11.37 23.46 17.35
N MET A 264 11.23 23.39 16.02
CA MET A 264 11.25 24.59 15.16
C MET A 264 10.04 25.50 15.40
N GLY A 265 8.87 24.91 15.65
CA GLY A 265 7.62 25.62 15.94
C GLY A 265 7.60 26.36 17.28
N GLY A 266 8.52 26.05 18.20
CA GLY A 266 8.56 26.67 19.51
C GLY A 266 7.35 26.32 20.39
N LEU A 267 6.84 25.08 20.28
CA LEU A 267 5.81 24.55 21.17
C LEU A 267 6.33 24.40 22.61
N ASP A 268 5.45 24.02 23.53
CA ASP A 268 5.78 23.86 24.94
C ASP A 268 7.03 22.97 25.16
N PRO A 269 8.13 23.49 25.74
CA PRO A 269 9.38 22.74 25.86
C PRO A 269 9.33 21.61 26.91
N ARG A 270 8.23 21.48 27.68
CA ARG A 270 8.09 20.42 28.67
C ARG A 270 8.18 19.04 28.00
N PRO A 271 9.03 18.12 28.50
CA PRO A 271 9.21 16.79 27.89
C PRO A 271 7.94 15.94 27.92
N ALA A 272 7.09 16.14 28.94
CA ALA A 272 5.79 15.48 29.03
C ALA A 272 4.84 15.92 27.90
N SER A 273 4.77 17.22 27.59
CA SER A 273 3.94 17.76 26.51
C SER A 273 4.41 17.28 25.14
N PHE A 274 5.74 17.21 24.93
CA PHE A 274 6.33 16.64 23.73
C PHE A 274 5.97 15.16 23.57
N LEU A 275 6.20 14.35 24.60
CA LEU A 275 5.94 12.90 24.54
C LEU A 275 4.47 12.60 24.33
N LEU A 276 3.56 13.29 25.03
CA LEU A 276 2.12 13.13 24.83
C LEU A 276 1.69 13.56 23.42
N SER A 277 2.22 14.66 22.89
CA SER A 277 1.93 15.12 21.53
C SER A 277 2.41 14.10 20.49
N LEU A 278 3.61 13.56 20.68
CA LEU A 278 4.15 12.49 19.85
C LEU A 278 3.24 11.25 19.89
N LEU A 279 2.84 10.79 21.07
CA LEU A 279 1.96 9.63 21.22
C LEU A 279 0.59 9.84 20.54
N VAL A 280 0.00 11.04 20.66
CA VAL A 280 -1.27 11.36 19.98
C VAL A 280 -1.12 11.35 18.47
N VAL A 281 -0.03 11.94 17.92
CA VAL A 281 0.23 11.89 16.49
C VAL A 281 0.41 10.45 16.01
N LEU A 282 1.27 9.67 16.67
CA LEU A 282 1.48 8.26 16.35
C LEU A 282 0.18 7.45 16.41
N TYR A 283 -0.67 7.74 17.40
CA TYR A 283 -1.96 7.09 17.52
C TYR A 283 -2.90 7.46 16.36
N SER A 284 -2.95 8.74 15.98
CA SER A 284 -3.73 9.21 14.85
C SER A 284 -3.30 8.57 13.52
N VAL A 285 -1.99 8.32 13.34
CA VAL A 285 -1.44 7.61 12.18
C VAL A 285 -1.98 6.20 12.09
N LEU A 286 -2.04 5.47 13.20
CA LEU A 286 -2.59 4.11 13.23
C LEU A 286 -4.09 4.10 12.89
N VAL A 287 -4.87 5.07 13.39
CA VAL A 287 -6.31 5.20 13.08
C VAL A 287 -6.51 5.52 11.60
N ALA A 288 -5.78 6.50 11.08
CA ALA A 288 -5.83 6.92 9.69
C ALA A 288 -5.44 5.79 8.71
N GLN A 289 -4.36 5.06 9.04
CA GLN A 289 -3.95 3.87 8.29
C GLN A 289 -5.06 2.83 8.27
N SER A 290 -5.73 2.61 9.41
CA SER A 290 -6.82 1.63 9.52
C SER A 290 -8.01 1.99 8.64
N LEU A 291 -8.37 3.28 8.58
CA LEU A 291 -9.40 3.78 7.67
C LEU A 291 -9.00 3.57 6.21
N GLY A 292 -7.75 3.87 5.85
CA GLY A 292 -7.25 3.65 4.49
C GLY A 292 -7.27 2.17 4.09
N LEU A 293 -6.88 1.28 5.00
CA LEU A 293 -7.00 -0.18 4.82
C LEU A 293 -8.46 -0.61 4.65
N ALA A 294 -9.41 -0.05 5.41
CA ALA A 294 -10.83 -0.36 5.27
C ALA A 294 -11.37 0.07 3.90
N VAL A 295 -11.04 1.29 3.46
CA VAL A 295 -11.45 1.83 2.15
C VAL A 295 -10.86 0.99 1.01
N GLY A 296 -9.56 0.68 1.08
CA GLY A 296 -8.90 -0.18 0.09
C GLY A 296 -9.46 -1.60 0.07
N ALA A 297 -9.83 -2.15 1.24
CA ALA A 297 -10.44 -3.48 1.38
C ALA A 297 -11.85 -3.54 0.77
N VAL A 298 -12.64 -2.49 0.93
CA VAL A 298 -14.04 -2.46 0.47
C VAL A 298 -14.13 -2.23 -1.04
N LEU A 299 -13.34 -1.31 -1.59
CA LEU A 299 -13.47 -0.93 -3.00
C LEU A 299 -12.71 -1.86 -3.96
N MET A 300 -11.58 -2.46 -3.52
CA MET A 300 -10.79 -3.40 -4.34
C MET A 300 -10.40 -2.89 -5.74
N ASP A 301 -10.41 -1.57 -5.92
CA ASP A 301 -10.01 -0.85 -7.12
C ASP A 301 -9.24 0.41 -6.73
N VAL A 302 -8.10 0.64 -7.40
CA VAL A 302 -7.19 1.73 -7.09
C VAL A 302 -7.80 3.10 -7.37
N LYS A 303 -8.52 3.25 -8.49
CA LYS A 303 -9.10 4.55 -8.91
C LYS A 303 -10.30 4.91 -8.03
N GLN A 304 -11.19 3.95 -7.76
CA GLN A 304 -12.31 4.18 -6.87
C GLN A 304 -11.83 4.43 -5.43
N GLY A 305 -10.83 3.66 -4.97
CA GLY A 305 -10.20 3.79 -3.67
C GLY A 305 -9.68 5.21 -3.40
N THR A 306 -8.89 5.75 -4.32
CA THR A 306 -8.33 7.11 -4.18
C THR A 306 -9.40 8.18 -4.25
N THR A 307 -10.42 8.01 -5.08
CA THR A 307 -11.51 8.97 -5.20
C THR A 307 -12.33 9.04 -3.90
N LEU A 308 -12.63 7.89 -3.27
CA LEU A 308 -13.31 7.88 -1.99
C LEU A 308 -12.42 8.46 -0.87
N ALA A 309 -11.14 8.08 -0.86
CA ALA A 309 -10.16 8.62 0.08
C ALA A 309 -10.05 10.16 -0.01
N SER A 310 -10.06 10.72 -1.22
CA SER A 310 -10.00 12.18 -1.40
C SER A 310 -11.25 12.88 -0.87
N VAL A 311 -12.43 12.33 -1.11
CA VAL A 311 -13.68 12.85 -0.54
C VAL A 311 -13.65 12.80 0.99
N ILE A 312 -13.26 11.66 1.58
CA ILE A 312 -13.17 11.50 3.04
C ILE A 312 -12.18 12.49 3.64
N THR A 313 -10.97 12.60 3.08
CA THR A 313 -9.95 13.53 3.58
C THR A 313 -10.39 14.98 3.48
N MET A 314 -11.06 15.38 2.40
CA MET A 314 -11.60 16.74 2.24
C MET A 314 -12.69 17.04 3.29
N VAL A 315 -13.62 16.11 3.51
CA VAL A 315 -14.67 16.27 4.53
C VAL A 315 -14.05 16.34 5.92
N PHE A 316 -13.07 15.50 6.23
CA PHE A 316 -12.39 15.49 7.53
C PHE A 316 -11.52 16.73 7.76
N LEU A 317 -10.96 17.32 6.69
CA LEU A 317 -10.26 18.60 6.74
C LEU A 317 -11.20 19.71 7.22
N ILE A 318 -12.32 19.87 6.52
CA ILE A 318 -13.29 20.95 6.78
C ILE A 318 -13.93 20.77 8.16
N ALA A 319 -14.35 19.54 8.48
CA ALA A 319 -14.96 19.18 9.76
C ALA A 319 -13.94 18.87 10.88
N GLY A 320 -12.66 19.20 10.70
CA GLY A 320 -11.59 18.90 11.65
C GLY A 320 -11.55 19.79 12.89
N GLY A 321 -12.44 20.78 12.99
CA GLY A 321 -12.56 21.68 14.15
C GLY A 321 -11.77 22.99 14.03
N TYR A 322 -10.85 23.11 13.07
CA TYR A 322 -10.14 24.37 12.79
C TYR A 322 -10.92 25.28 11.83
N TYR A 323 -11.28 24.77 10.63
CA TYR A 323 -12.00 25.55 9.61
C TYR A 323 -13.46 25.81 9.97
N VAL A 324 -14.20 24.77 10.33
CA VAL A 324 -15.60 24.88 10.75
C VAL A 324 -15.69 24.62 12.25
N GLN A 325 -15.99 25.68 12.99
CA GLN A 325 -16.09 25.67 14.45
C GLN A 325 -17.52 25.41 14.94
N HIS A 326 -18.52 25.93 14.23
CA HIS A 326 -19.95 25.75 14.55
C HIS A 326 -20.60 24.78 13.57
N ILE A 327 -20.55 23.49 13.88
CA ILE A 327 -21.21 22.45 13.08
C ILE A 327 -22.70 22.44 13.44
N PRO A 328 -23.62 22.59 12.48
CA PRO A 328 -25.04 22.55 12.77
C PRO A 328 -25.48 21.14 13.22
N PRO A 329 -26.52 21.04 14.06
CA PRO A 329 -26.86 19.78 14.75
C PRO A 329 -27.19 18.63 13.80
N PHE A 330 -27.69 18.91 12.60
CA PHE A 330 -28.04 17.88 11.61
C PHE A 330 -26.82 17.11 11.04
N ILE A 331 -25.63 17.73 10.98
CA ILE A 331 -24.36 17.09 10.58
C ILE A 331 -23.50 16.71 11.81
N GLY A 332 -23.99 16.94 13.03
CA GLY A 332 -23.22 16.70 14.26
C GLY A 332 -22.69 15.26 14.42
N TRP A 333 -23.30 14.28 13.76
CA TRP A 333 -22.84 12.89 13.74
C TRP A 333 -21.46 12.71 13.08
N LEU A 334 -21.11 13.57 12.10
CA LEU A 334 -19.84 13.50 11.34
C LEU A 334 -18.62 13.66 12.25
N LYS A 335 -18.77 14.44 13.32
CA LYS A 335 -17.74 14.65 14.34
C LYS A 335 -17.27 13.34 14.97
N TRP A 336 -18.19 12.40 15.19
CA TRP A 336 -17.90 11.11 15.81
C TRP A 336 -17.12 10.14 14.91
N LEU A 337 -17.23 10.32 13.59
CA LEU A 337 -16.50 9.52 12.61
C LEU A 337 -15.11 10.10 12.30
N ASN A 338 -14.95 11.41 12.48
CA ASN A 338 -13.73 12.14 12.13
C ASN A 338 -12.64 12.02 13.20
N TYR A 339 -11.69 11.09 13.01
CA TYR A 339 -10.53 10.95 13.90
C TYR A 339 -9.62 12.19 13.93
N SER A 340 -9.60 13.00 12.86
CA SER A 340 -8.77 14.21 12.78
C SER A 340 -9.26 15.28 13.77
N PHE A 341 -10.57 15.36 13.97
CA PHE A 341 -11.18 16.23 15.00
C PHE A 341 -10.68 15.85 16.40
N TYR A 342 -10.68 14.56 16.74
CA TYR A 342 -10.21 14.07 18.04
C TYR A 342 -8.70 14.25 18.23
N CYS A 343 -7.90 14.02 17.18
CA CYS A 343 -6.46 14.26 17.20
C CYS A 343 -6.14 15.73 17.48
N TYR A 344 -6.80 16.64 16.74
CA TYR A 344 -6.63 18.07 16.91
C TYR A 344 -7.00 18.52 18.34
N ARG A 345 -8.15 18.07 18.84
CA ARG A 345 -8.61 18.36 20.19
C ARG A 345 -7.67 17.84 21.28
N LEU A 346 -7.14 16.63 21.14
CA LEU A 346 -6.16 16.06 22.07
C LEU A 346 -4.85 16.85 22.07
N LEU A 347 -4.35 17.23 20.88
CA LEU A 347 -3.13 18.05 20.78
C LEU A 347 -3.31 19.43 21.38
N LEU A 348 -4.45 20.09 21.13
CA LEU A 348 -4.80 21.35 21.80
C LEU A 348 -4.85 21.17 23.33
N GLY A 349 -5.48 20.10 23.80
CA GLY A 349 -5.56 19.75 25.22
C GLY A 349 -4.21 19.55 25.89
N ILE A 350 -3.23 18.97 25.17
CA ILE A 350 -1.86 18.79 25.68
C ILE A 350 -1.09 20.11 25.71
N GLN A 351 -1.19 20.92 24.64
CA GLN A 351 -0.42 22.16 24.52
C GLN A 351 -0.96 23.29 25.40
N PHE A 352 -2.28 23.31 25.64
CA PHE A 352 -2.97 24.34 26.42
C PHE A 352 -3.54 23.81 27.74
N ARG A 353 -3.03 22.66 28.21
CA ARG A 353 -3.54 21.85 29.35
C ARG A 353 -3.88 22.64 30.61
N ASP A 354 -3.13 23.70 30.89
CA ASP A 354 -3.24 24.44 32.15
C ASP A 354 -4.13 25.68 32.08
N GLY A 355 -4.63 26.09 30.90
CA GLY A 355 -5.54 27.24 30.74
C GLY A 355 -5.05 28.61 31.26
N GLY A 356 -3.95 28.64 32.01
CA GLY A 356 -3.41 29.80 32.72
C GLY A 356 -2.46 30.65 31.87
N GLY A 357 -2.28 30.29 30.60
CA GLY A 357 -1.73 31.23 29.64
C GLY A 357 -2.77 32.29 29.33
N LEU A 358 -2.37 33.55 29.49
CA LEU A 358 -3.15 34.70 29.10
C LEU A 358 -2.69 35.15 27.72
N TYR A 359 -3.62 35.57 26.87
CA TYR A 359 -3.31 36.23 25.60
C TYR A 359 -3.91 37.64 25.60
N ASP A 360 -3.29 38.55 24.86
CA ASP A 360 -3.82 39.89 24.66
C ASP A 360 -5.06 39.80 23.76
N CYS A 361 -6.24 40.03 24.33
CA CYS A 361 -7.51 40.03 23.59
C CYS A 361 -7.83 41.41 22.99
N GLY A 362 -6.87 42.35 23.02
CA GLY A 362 -7.01 43.71 22.53
C GLY A 362 -7.34 44.69 23.65
N GLY A 363 -6.87 45.93 23.49
CA GLY A 363 -7.11 46.99 24.48
C GLY A 363 -6.32 46.84 25.79
N GLY A 364 -5.26 46.00 25.80
CA GLY A 364 -4.47 45.72 27.00
C GLY A 364 -5.14 44.75 27.99
N ALA A 365 -6.26 44.15 27.60
CA ALA A 365 -6.92 43.12 28.38
C ALA A 365 -6.28 41.75 28.13
N LEU A 366 -6.02 41.03 29.21
CA LEU A 366 -5.48 39.68 29.19
C LEU A 366 -6.63 38.68 29.36
N CYS A 367 -6.93 37.92 28.31
CA CYS A 367 -7.97 36.90 28.32
C CYS A 367 -7.34 35.49 28.45
N PRO A 368 -8.02 34.53 29.10
CA PRO A 368 -7.51 33.16 29.19
C PRO A 368 -7.54 32.49 27.82
N ILE A 369 -6.48 31.75 27.46
CA ILE A 369 -6.38 31.04 26.18
C ILE A 369 -7.55 30.06 25.94
N ALA A 370 -8.14 29.52 27.00
CA ALA A 370 -9.31 28.65 26.92
C ALA A 370 -10.55 29.33 26.30
N GLU A 371 -10.64 30.66 26.36
CA GLU A 371 -11.73 31.44 25.79
C GLU A 371 -11.52 31.79 24.32
N PHE A 372 -10.33 31.51 23.76
CA PHE A 372 -10.08 31.75 22.35
C PHE A 372 -11.10 31.00 21.49
N PRO A 373 -11.79 31.66 20.53
CA PRO A 373 -12.92 31.08 19.82
C PRO A 373 -12.64 29.70 19.21
N ALA A 374 -11.46 29.49 18.62
CA ALA A 374 -11.08 28.21 18.03
C ALA A 374 -10.93 27.08 19.06
N ILE A 375 -10.42 27.40 20.26
CA ILE A 375 -10.21 26.43 21.34
C ILE A 375 -11.53 26.15 22.06
N LYS A 376 -12.31 27.20 22.33
CA LYS A 376 -13.62 27.12 22.98
C LYS A 376 -14.64 26.32 22.16
N ALA A 377 -14.66 26.48 20.84
CA ALA A 377 -15.57 25.77 19.96
C ALA A 377 -15.30 24.24 19.90
N VAL A 378 -14.04 23.84 19.97
CA VAL A 378 -13.63 22.42 20.00
C VAL A 378 -13.95 21.79 21.35
N GLY A 379 -13.74 22.56 22.43
CA GLY A 379 -13.98 22.17 23.81
C GLY A 379 -12.95 21.15 24.32
N LEU A 380 -12.27 21.46 25.43
CA LEU A 380 -11.17 20.65 25.98
C LEU A 380 -11.64 19.63 27.05
N ASN A 381 -12.94 19.36 27.16
CA ASN A 381 -13.47 18.54 28.25
C ASN A 381 -13.28 17.03 28.00
N ASN A 382 -12.79 16.29 28.99
CA ASN A 382 -12.66 14.82 29.00
C ASN A 382 -11.79 14.20 27.88
N HIS A 383 -10.48 14.43 27.93
CA HIS A 383 -9.51 13.86 26.97
C HIS A 383 -9.55 12.32 26.90
N TRP A 384 -9.88 11.66 28.01
CA TRP A 384 -10.05 10.19 28.06
C TRP A 384 -11.14 9.68 27.13
N VAL A 385 -12.23 10.43 26.97
CA VAL A 385 -13.30 10.06 26.03
C VAL A 385 -12.79 10.11 24.60
N ASP A 386 -12.00 11.12 24.25
CA ASP A 386 -11.42 11.26 22.91
C ASP A 386 -10.47 10.09 22.60
N VAL A 387 -9.64 9.67 23.57
CA VAL A 387 -8.78 8.49 23.46
C VAL A 387 -9.61 7.22 23.27
N CYS A 388 -10.66 7.01 24.06
CA CYS A 388 -11.53 5.85 23.95
C CYS A 388 -12.26 5.81 22.58
N VAL A 389 -12.73 6.94 22.07
CA VAL A 389 -13.39 7.02 20.76
C VAL A 389 -12.39 6.70 19.65
N MET A 390 -11.17 7.24 19.70
CA MET A 390 -10.11 6.89 18.75
C MET A 390 -9.78 5.39 18.80
N ALA A 391 -9.86 4.74 19.97
CA ALA A 391 -9.62 3.30 20.10
C ALA A 391 -10.74 2.50 19.43
N LEU A 392 -11.99 2.93 19.61
CA LEU A 392 -13.14 2.34 18.96
C LEU A 392 -13.05 2.50 17.43
N LEU A 393 -12.66 3.66 16.93
CA LEU A 393 -12.45 3.88 15.49
C LEU A 393 -11.30 3.01 14.95
N LEU A 394 -10.19 2.90 15.69
CA LEU A 394 -9.06 2.04 15.31
C LEU A 394 -9.51 0.59 15.11
N VAL A 395 -10.17 0.02 16.12
CA VAL A 395 -10.63 -1.37 16.10
C VAL A 395 -11.74 -1.54 15.07
N GLY A 396 -12.70 -0.61 15.02
CA GLY A 396 -13.82 -0.62 14.08
C GLY A 396 -13.35 -0.67 12.62
N TYR A 397 -12.43 0.22 12.23
CA TYR A 397 -11.88 0.23 10.87
C TYR A 397 -11.09 -1.04 10.54
N ARG A 398 -10.33 -1.61 11.49
CA ARG A 398 -9.62 -2.89 11.29
C ARG A 398 -10.59 -4.06 11.13
N VAL A 399 -11.68 -4.09 11.89
CA VAL A 399 -12.72 -5.11 11.76
C VAL A 399 -13.43 -5.00 10.41
N VAL A 400 -13.77 -3.78 9.97
CA VAL A 400 -14.35 -3.55 8.64
C VAL A 400 -13.41 -4.03 7.54
N ALA A 401 -12.12 -3.70 7.61
CA ALA A 401 -11.12 -4.16 6.65
C ALA A 401 -11.03 -5.70 6.62
N TYR A 402 -11.00 -6.34 7.79
CA TYR A 402 -10.96 -7.80 7.91
C TYR A 402 -12.21 -8.46 7.31
N LEU A 403 -13.40 -7.97 7.64
CA LEU A 403 -14.67 -8.50 7.12
C LEU A 403 -14.80 -8.29 5.61
N ALA A 404 -14.32 -7.17 5.07
CA ALA A 404 -14.31 -6.92 3.63
C ALA A 404 -13.40 -7.93 2.90
N LEU A 405 -12.21 -8.21 3.45
CA LEU A 405 -11.31 -9.24 2.93
C LEU A 405 -11.88 -10.66 3.04
N ASP A 406 -12.63 -10.94 4.11
CA ASP A 406 -13.23 -12.25 4.31
C ASP A 406 -14.32 -12.55 3.28
N ARG A 407 -15.08 -11.53 2.86
CA ARG A 407 -16.10 -11.64 1.82
C ARG A 407 -15.56 -11.90 0.42
N LEU A 408 -14.27 -11.63 0.17
CA LEU A 408 -13.63 -11.79 -1.14
C LEU A 408 -13.14 -13.22 -1.40
N GLN A 409 -13.41 -14.18 -0.51
CA GLN A 409 -13.06 -15.58 -0.71
C GLN A 409 -13.82 -16.17 -1.90
N PRO A 410 -13.12 -16.77 -2.89
CA PRO A 410 -13.76 -17.71 -3.81
C PRO A 410 -14.25 -18.90 -2.97
N ARG A 411 -15.55 -19.17 -3.01
CA ARG A 411 -16.13 -20.38 -2.44
C ARG A 411 -15.76 -21.60 -3.27
#